data_AF-A0A969D295-F1
#
_entry.id   AF-A0A969D295-F1
#
_cell.length_a   1.000
_cell.length_b   1.000
_cell.length_c   1.000
_cell.angle_alpha   90.00
_cell.angle_beta   90.00
_cell.angle_gamma   90.00
#
_symmetry.space_group_name_H-M   'P 1'
#
loop_
_entity.id
_entity.type
_entity.pdbx_description
1 polymer ?
#
loop_
_entity_poly.entity_id
_entity_poly.type
_entity_poly.pdbx_seq_one_letter_code
_entity_poly.pdbx_strand_id
1 'polypeptide(L)'
;MLRKKDFEAQKAQYGHLATAYDAMQNVMAWNVFYEANGDRAIASVSRMWNEAWGGYIIFDWDTYFAGVMAAVDNKALAYSNAKAITDAITTEGFVPNAEASWGRKTHDRSQPPVGSLCVRLIYDRYKEKDLLEAVYDKLLSWNRWWPQAREQQGFLSWGSNPTELMITPGEKGNTKHSAMLESGLDNSPLFDEAQFDTTTHLLRLASVDLISLYIADCKELAYLAAELGRKEDVQELLKRGEAYGKKLQELWDEQTGIFRDLDLATGEFSTHLAPTNFYPLLAGVATPEQAQRMVKEHLMNPQEFYGEWMLPSISRRDPAFGDNSYWRGRVWAPMNFLVYLGLRQYNLPEAQRLLADRSVALIEKGWLQGGRVFENYNSVTGEGDDVRNSDPFYSWGGLLGLIGLMEYGYWFEEKKWRKEENDTEKCDNFTGMKTKYYQFIEPEPPKAGEPLTPYAVGSSMAIRSLTRRNVADVKSLRHGMDAKAVEVVMGAFDLTQQQMADTLHTNAKTLRKHLKERSPVDPLQGSLVMALAELFQKGVEVFLYKDAFLQ
;
A
#
# COMPACT_ATOMS: atom_id res chain seq x y z
N MET A 1 -10.45 34.17 6.36
CA MET A 1 -9.09 34.33 6.89
C MET A 1 -8.76 33.36 8.01
N LEU A 2 -9.56 33.25 9.09
CA LEU A 2 -9.34 32.28 10.18
C LEU A 2 -9.25 30.82 9.67
N ARG A 3 -10.28 30.32 8.96
CA ARG A 3 -10.28 28.96 8.39
C ARG A 3 -9.11 28.66 7.44
N LYS A 4 -8.61 29.65 6.70
CA LYS A 4 -7.44 29.48 5.83
C LYS A 4 -6.16 29.33 6.66
N LYS A 5 -6.00 30.14 7.70
CA LYS A 5 -4.84 30.06 8.60
C LYS A 5 -4.82 28.71 9.35
N ASP A 6 -5.99 28.25 9.78
CA ASP A 6 -6.14 26.95 10.45
C ASP A 6 -5.79 25.80 9.49
N PHE A 7 -6.27 25.86 8.25
CA PHE A 7 -5.92 24.89 7.20
C PHE A 7 -4.42 24.89 6.88
N GLU A 8 -3.79 26.05 6.68
CA GLU A 8 -2.35 26.12 6.41
C GLU A 8 -1.52 25.58 7.60
N ALA A 9 -1.96 25.83 8.83
CA ALA A 9 -1.32 25.28 10.03
C ALA A 9 -1.49 23.74 10.10
N GLN A 10 -2.67 23.22 9.79
CA GLN A 10 -2.95 21.79 9.72
C GLN A 10 -2.12 21.12 8.63
N LYS A 11 -2.03 21.72 7.45
CA LYS A 11 -1.19 21.24 6.34
C LYS A 11 0.30 21.21 6.71
N ALA A 12 0.79 22.24 7.40
CA ALA A 12 2.20 22.33 7.79
C ALA A 12 2.67 21.20 8.73
N GLN A 13 1.76 20.56 9.47
CA GLN A 13 2.12 19.46 10.38
C GLN A 13 2.64 18.22 9.65
N TYR A 14 2.33 18.06 8.36
CA TYR A 14 2.75 16.92 7.54
C TYR A 14 4.13 17.11 6.90
N GLY A 15 4.82 18.22 7.19
CA GLY A 15 6.20 18.46 6.75
C GLY A 15 6.36 18.37 5.24
N HIS A 16 7.23 17.47 4.79
CA HIS A 16 7.48 17.26 3.35
C HIS A 16 6.29 16.61 2.61
N LEU A 17 5.31 16.03 3.31
CA LEU A 17 4.08 15.48 2.75
C LEU A 17 2.91 16.46 2.75
N ALA A 18 3.15 17.74 3.10
CA ALA A 18 2.12 18.76 3.12
C ALA A 18 1.39 18.91 1.78
N THR A 19 2.09 18.75 0.65
CA THR A 19 1.50 18.83 -0.69
C THR A 19 0.63 17.60 -1.00
N ALA A 20 1.12 16.40 -0.72
CA ALA A 20 0.31 15.18 -0.88
C ALA A 20 -0.94 15.17 0.01
N TYR A 21 -0.82 15.61 1.28
CA TYR A 21 -1.96 15.78 2.18
C TYR A 21 -2.98 16.80 1.63
N ASP A 22 -2.50 17.95 1.13
CA ASP A 22 -3.34 18.97 0.52
C ASP A 22 -4.11 18.42 -0.68
N ALA A 23 -3.44 17.69 -1.59
CA ALA A 23 -4.07 17.04 -2.73
C ALA A 23 -5.18 16.06 -2.30
N MET A 24 -4.87 15.15 -1.37
CA MET A 24 -5.80 14.17 -0.83
C MET A 24 -7.02 14.84 -0.16
N GLN A 25 -6.80 15.83 0.70
CA GLN A 25 -7.88 16.51 1.40
C GLN A 25 -8.78 17.32 0.46
N ASN A 26 -8.21 17.98 -0.55
CA ASN A 26 -9.01 18.74 -1.51
C ASN A 26 -9.88 17.81 -2.36
N VAL A 27 -9.34 16.68 -2.85
CA VAL A 27 -10.14 15.70 -3.61
C VAL A 27 -11.25 15.09 -2.77
N MET A 28 -10.97 14.78 -1.51
CA MET A 28 -11.98 14.30 -0.57
C MET A 28 -13.06 15.35 -0.32
N ALA A 29 -12.67 16.58 0.08
CA ALA A 29 -13.60 17.65 0.40
C ALA A 29 -14.49 18.05 -0.78
N TRP A 30 -13.95 18.08 -1.99
CA TRP A 30 -14.74 18.36 -3.19
C TRP A 30 -15.79 17.30 -3.43
N ASN A 31 -15.48 16.03 -3.17
CA ASN A 31 -16.40 14.93 -3.43
C ASN A 31 -17.35 14.62 -2.26
N VAL A 32 -17.38 15.47 -1.22
CA VAL A 32 -18.42 15.42 -0.17
C VAL A 32 -19.72 16.05 -0.68
N PHE A 33 -20.82 15.34 -0.44
CA PHE A 33 -22.18 15.81 -0.65
C PHE A 33 -23.07 15.36 0.50
N TYR A 34 -24.23 15.98 0.58
CA TYR A 34 -25.28 15.60 1.50
C TYR A 34 -26.32 14.77 0.75
N GLU A 35 -26.50 13.53 1.17
CA GLU A 35 -27.45 12.59 0.62
C GLU A 35 -28.75 12.66 1.45
N ALA A 36 -29.81 13.18 0.84
CA ALA A 36 -31.00 13.62 1.55
C ALA A 36 -31.91 12.48 2.04
N ASN A 37 -31.93 11.32 1.37
CA ASN A 37 -32.78 10.20 1.79
C ASN A 37 -32.19 9.51 3.03
N GLY A 38 -30.87 9.44 3.14
CA GLY A 38 -30.17 8.88 4.29
C GLY A 38 -29.75 9.89 5.37
N ASP A 39 -30.10 11.18 5.22
CA ASP A 39 -29.73 12.27 6.15
C ASP A 39 -28.25 12.21 6.57
N ARG A 40 -27.36 12.17 5.57
CA ARG A 40 -25.94 11.90 5.79
C ARG A 40 -25.04 12.68 4.84
N ALA A 41 -23.88 13.10 5.35
CA ALA A 41 -22.79 13.61 4.52
C ALA A 41 -21.85 12.46 4.16
N ILE A 42 -21.57 12.26 2.88
CA ILE A 42 -20.69 11.19 2.41
C ILE A 42 -19.77 11.70 1.31
N ALA A 43 -18.57 11.13 1.21
CA ALA A 43 -17.66 11.32 0.09
C ALA A 43 -17.84 10.21 -0.94
N SER A 44 -18.09 10.55 -2.22
CA SER A 44 -18.24 9.60 -3.33
C SER A 44 -17.01 9.60 -4.23
N VAL A 45 -17.06 8.81 -5.29
CA VAL A 45 -16.08 8.69 -6.37
C VAL A 45 -15.75 10.04 -7.01
N SER A 46 -16.74 10.74 -7.56
CA SER A 46 -16.58 12.10 -8.09
C SER A 46 -17.92 12.84 -8.19
N ARG A 47 -17.87 14.17 -8.24
CA ARG A 47 -19.07 14.98 -8.50
C ARG A 47 -19.72 14.69 -9.85
N MET A 48 -18.93 14.42 -10.88
CA MET A 48 -19.44 14.16 -12.23
C MET A 48 -20.27 12.88 -12.27
N TRP A 49 -19.82 11.84 -11.56
CA TRP A 49 -20.58 10.63 -11.37
C TRP A 49 -21.89 10.90 -10.61
N ASN A 50 -21.86 11.64 -9.51
CA ASN A 50 -23.09 11.94 -8.75
C ASN A 50 -24.17 12.65 -9.58
N GLU A 51 -23.78 13.59 -10.44
CA GLU A 51 -24.71 14.28 -11.35
C GLU A 51 -25.38 13.28 -12.31
N ALA A 52 -24.59 12.40 -12.93
CA ALA A 52 -25.10 11.41 -13.87
C ALA A 52 -26.01 10.34 -13.23
N TRP A 53 -25.89 10.12 -11.92
CA TRP A 53 -26.59 9.06 -11.20
C TRP A 53 -27.78 9.54 -10.34
N GLY A 54 -28.27 10.76 -10.59
CA GLY A 54 -29.50 11.26 -9.98
C GLY A 54 -29.31 11.86 -8.59
N GLY A 55 -28.11 12.35 -8.28
CA GLY A 55 -27.80 13.06 -7.04
C GLY A 55 -26.71 12.41 -6.21
N TYR A 56 -26.64 11.06 -6.19
CA TYR A 56 -25.49 10.35 -5.66
C TYR A 56 -25.33 8.95 -6.24
N ILE A 57 -24.08 8.47 -6.17
CA ILE A 57 -23.71 7.07 -6.28
C ILE A 57 -22.61 6.78 -5.27
N ILE A 58 -22.63 5.60 -4.67
CA ILE A 58 -21.53 5.04 -3.89
C ILE A 58 -21.18 3.68 -4.47
N PHE A 59 -19.89 3.42 -4.63
CA PHE A 59 -19.35 2.13 -5.01
C PHE A 59 -18.68 1.49 -3.79
N ASP A 60 -18.70 0.16 -3.71
CA ASP A 60 -18.26 -0.61 -2.54
C ASP A 60 -16.88 -0.18 -2.01
N TRP A 61 -15.82 -0.61 -2.69
CA TRP A 61 -14.45 -0.40 -2.24
C TRP A 61 -14.06 1.10 -2.21
N ASP A 62 -14.53 1.90 -3.16
CA ASP A 62 -14.37 3.36 -3.23
C ASP A 62 -14.82 4.04 -1.95
N THR A 63 -16.02 3.69 -1.48
CA THR A 63 -16.64 4.38 -0.35
C THR A 63 -15.94 4.01 0.95
N TYR A 64 -15.47 2.76 1.08
CA TYR A 64 -14.60 2.35 2.17
C TYR A 64 -13.26 3.08 2.15
N PHE A 65 -12.60 3.18 0.99
CA PHE A 65 -11.34 3.93 0.85
C PHE A 65 -11.50 5.42 1.14
N ALA A 66 -12.60 6.03 0.68
CA ALA A 66 -13.00 7.37 1.05
C ALA A 66 -13.17 7.53 2.56
N GLY A 67 -13.76 6.54 3.24
CA GLY A 67 -13.84 6.50 4.70
C GLY A 67 -12.46 6.47 5.38
N VAL A 68 -11.53 5.65 4.89
CA VAL A 68 -10.15 5.59 5.40
C VAL A 68 -9.42 6.91 5.20
N MET A 69 -9.48 7.52 4.01
CA MET A 69 -8.84 8.83 3.78
C MET A 69 -9.45 9.92 4.66
N ALA A 70 -10.78 9.96 4.81
CA ALA A 70 -11.45 10.89 5.70
C ALA A 70 -11.03 10.70 7.17
N ALA A 71 -10.66 9.48 7.57
CA ALA A 71 -10.24 9.21 8.93
C ALA A 71 -8.98 9.97 9.32
N VAL A 72 -8.16 10.49 8.39
CA VAL A 72 -6.98 11.31 8.73
C VAL A 72 -7.34 12.48 9.65
N ASP A 73 -8.47 13.15 9.46
CA ASP A 73 -8.84 14.32 10.27
C ASP A 73 -10.34 14.58 10.38
N ASN A 74 -11.18 13.71 9.82
CA ASN A 74 -12.63 13.84 9.85
C ASN A 74 -13.32 12.52 10.22
N LYS A 75 -13.34 12.23 11.53
CA LYS A 75 -13.99 11.04 12.11
C LYS A 75 -15.45 10.88 11.65
N ALA A 76 -16.22 11.96 11.66
CA ALA A 76 -17.65 11.92 11.36
C ALA A 76 -17.88 11.48 9.90
N LEU A 77 -17.13 12.03 8.95
CA LEU A 77 -17.20 11.63 7.55
C LEU A 77 -16.69 10.20 7.34
N ALA A 78 -15.60 9.80 8.00
CA ALA A 78 -15.09 8.43 7.95
C ALA A 78 -16.15 7.41 8.37
N TYR A 79 -16.83 7.67 9.48
CA TYR A 79 -17.87 6.79 10.01
C TYR A 79 -19.10 6.81 9.13
N SER A 80 -19.49 7.98 8.62
CA SER A 80 -20.59 8.14 7.69
C SER A 80 -20.39 7.31 6.42
N ASN A 81 -19.20 7.40 5.80
CA ASN A 81 -18.84 6.62 4.62
C ASN A 81 -18.86 5.11 4.88
N ALA A 82 -18.18 4.65 5.91
CA ALA A 82 -18.13 3.22 6.25
C ALA A 82 -19.53 2.66 6.51
N LYS A 83 -20.34 3.34 7.33
CA LYS A 83 -21.73 2.94 7.57
C LYS A 83 -22.57 2.99 6.31
N ALA A 84 -22.41 4.03 5.49
CA ALA A 84 -23.29 4.26 4.35
C ALA A 84 -23.25 3.12 3.34
N ILE A 85 -22.06 2.63 3.01
CA ILE A 85 -21.90 1.52 2.09
C ILE A 85 -22.18 0.16 2.76
N THR A 86 -21.87 -0.03 4.04
CA THR A 86 -22.27 -1.26 4.75
C THR A 86 -23.79 -1.37 4.90
N ASP A 87 -24.49 -0.26 5.13
CA ASP A 87 -25.97 -0.19 5.16
C ASP A 87 -26.59 -0.40 3.77
N ALA A 88 -25.79 -0.32 2.70
CA ALA A 88 -26.24 -0.63 1.35
C ALA A 88 -26.47 -2.14 1.11
N ILE A 89 -26.04 -2.99 2.05
CA ILE A 89 -26.13 -4.46 1.97
C ILE A 89 -27.48 -4.93 1.40
N THR A 90 -27.41 -5.88 0.48
CA THR A 90 -28.60 -6.41 -0.19
C THR A 90 -29.30 -7.45 0.68
N THR A 91 -30.52 -7.84 0.29
CA THR A 91 -31.27 -8.92 0.94
C THR A 91 -30.61 -10.29 0.80
N GLU A 92 -29.78 -10.48 -0.22
CA GLU A 92 -28.95 -11.66 -0.44
C GLU A 92 -27.74 -11.71 0.51
N GLY A 93 -27.48 -10.62 1.25
CA GLY A 93 -26.53 -10.60 2.35
C GLY A 93 -25.12 -10.15 1.96
N PHE A 94 -24.93 -9.47 0.82
CA PHE A 94 -23.64 -8.91 0.39
C PHE A 94 -23.71 -7.39 0.18
N VAL A 95 -22.56 -6.71 0.33
CA VAL A 95 -22.47 -5.28 -0.01
C VAL A 95 -22.42 -5.14 -1.53
N PRO A 96 -23.35 -4.39 -2.15
CA PRO A 96 -23.46 -4.32 -3.60
C PRO A 96 -22.27 -3.57 -4.22
N ASN A 97 -21.92 -3.88 -5.46
CA ASN A 97 -20.98 -3.10 -6.27
C ASN A 97 -21.28 -1.59 -6.20
N ALA A 98 -22.56 -1.23 -6.34
CA ALA A 98 -23.01 0.15 -6.26
C ALA A 98 -24.40 0.30 -5.63
N GLU A 99 -24.60 1.43 -4.95
CA GLU A 99 -25.90 1.99 -4.59
C GLU A 99 -26.00 3.43 -5.12
N ALA A 100 -27.13 3.79 -5.71
CA ALA A 100 -27.41 5.12 -6.22
C ALA A 100 -28.80 5.62 -5.79
N SER A 101 -29.09 6.90 -6.12
CA SER A 101 -30.39 7.53 -5.91
C SER A 101 -31.58 6.64 -6.33
N TRP A 102 -32.69 6.83 -5.61
CA TRP A 102 -33.94 6.06 -5.73
C TRP A 102 -33.82 4.59 -5.31
N GLY A 103 -32.85 4.28 -4.45
CA GLY A 103 -32.64 2.92 -3.92
C GLY A 103 -32.15 1.92 -4.96
N ARG A 104 -31.60 2.42 -6.08
CA ARG A 104 -31.05 1.55 -7.14
C ARG A 104 -29.76 0.93 -6.65
N LYS A 105 -29.64 -0.39 -6.78
CA LYS A 105 -28.48 -1.17 -6.34
C LYS A 105 -28.16 -2.25 -7.35
N THR A 106 -26.93 -2.72 -7.36
CA THR A 106 -26.58 -3.96 -8.06
C THR A 106 -26.99 -5.17 -7.21
N HIS A 107 -27.83 -6.04 -7.75
CA HIS A 107 -28.26 -7.28 -7.08
C HIS A 107 -27.58 -8.54 -7.62
N ASP A 108 -26.85 -8.44 -8.73
CA ASP A 108 -26.14 -9.57 -9.33
C ASP A 108 -24.75 -9.78 -8.72
N ARG A 109 -24.12 -8.70 -8.26
CA ARG A 109 -22.69 -8.69 -7.93
C ARG A 109 -22.31 -7.72 -6.81
N SER A 110 -21.22 -8.07 -6.13
CA SER A 110 -20.55 -7.29 -5.09
C SER A 110 -19.35 -6.50 -5.68
N GLN A 111 -18.33 -6.26 -4.87
CA GLN A 111 -17.02 -5.74 -5.28
C GLN A 111 -15.91 -6.28 -4.35
N PRO A 112 -14.62 -5.90 -4.51
CA PRO A 112 -13.53 -6.35 -3.65
C PRO A 112 -13.84 -6.26 -2.15
N PRO A 113 -13.76 -7.37 -1.37
CA PRO A 113 -14.15 -7.39 0.04
C PRO A 113 -13.13 -6.70 0.95
N VAL A 114 -13.07 -5.37 0.87
CA VAL A 114 -12.15 -4.52 1.66
C VAL A 114 -12.82 -3.91 2.89
N GLY A 115 -14.10 -4.21 3.14
CA GLY A 115 -14.91 -3.58 4.17
C GLY A 115 -14.32 -3.74 5.58
N SER A 116 -14.03 -4.98 6.01
CA SER A 116 -13.48 -5.22 7.35
C SER A 116 -12.09 -4.62 7.52
N LEU A 117 -11.25 -4.66 6.48
CA LEU A 117 -9.95 -4.01 6.44
C LEU A 117 -10.06 -2.49 6.64
N CYS A 118 -10.96 -1.84 5.91
CA CYS A 118 -11.14 -0.39 6.00
C CYS A 118 -11.76 0.02 7.34
N VAL A 119 -12.77 -0.71 7.82
CA VAL A 119 -13.37 -0.48 9.15
C VAL A 119 -12.34 -0.67 10.25
N ARG A 120 -11.46 -1.67 10.14
CA ARG A 120 -10.33 -1.87 11.04
C ARG A 120 -9.41 -0.66 11.07
N LEU A 121 -8.99 -0.16 9.90
CA LEU A 121 -8.10 1.00 9.78
C LEU A 121 -8.71 2.25 10.43
N ILE A 122 -10.02 2.46 10.27
CA ILE A 122 -10.76 3.55 10.90
C ILE A 122 -10.86 3.34 12.42
N TYR A 123 -11.22 2.13 12.85
CA TYR A 123 -11.34 1.78 14.27
C TYR A 123 -10.01 1.93 15.00
N ASP A 124 -8.89 1.53 14.41
CA ASP A 124 -7.58 1.70 15.05
C ASP A 124 -7.22 3.13 15.38
N ARG A 125 -7.72 4.08 14.57
CA ARG A 125 -7.45 5.50 14.75
C ARG A 125 -8.26 6.12 15.90
N TYR A 126 -9.49 5.66 16.10
CA TYR A 126 -10.44 6.30 17.01
C TYR A 126 -10.82 5.45 18.22
N LYS A 127 -10.71 4.12 18.11
CA LYS A 127 -10.99 3.11 19.14
C LYS A 127 -12.39 3.21 19.76
N GLU A 128 -13.38 3.65 18.96
CA GLU A 128 -14.79 3.72 19.37
C GLU A 128 -15.56 2.52 18.80
N LYS A 129 -16.22 1.78 19.69
CA LYS A 129 -16.94 0.54 19.33
C LYS A 129 -18.24 0.80 18.57
N ASP A 130 -18.82 1.99 18.68
CA ASP A 130 -20.06 2.39 18.01
C ASP A 130 -20.02 2.12 16.50
N LEU A 131 -18.85 2.34 15.85
CA LEU A 131 -18.69 2.00 14.44
C LEU A 131 -18.82 0.49 14.22
N LEU A 132 -18.12 -0.31 15.03
CA LEU A 132 -18.14 -1.77 14.92
C LEU A 132 -19.55 -2.31 15.16
N GLU A 133 -20.22 -1.85 16.21
CA GLU A 133 -21.60 -2.23 16.54
C GLU A 133 -22.58 -1.92 15.40
N ALA A 134 -22.35 -0.84 14.64
CA ALA A 134 -23.21 -0.46 13.52
C ALA A 134 -23.04 -1.35 12.27
N VAL A 135 -21.83 -1.85 12.02
CA VAL A 135 -21.46 -2.48 10.73
C VAL A 135 -21.18 -3.98 10.82
N TYR A 136 -20.79 -4.49 11.99
CA TYR A 136 -20.21 -5.83 12.14
C TYR A 136 -21.11 -6.96 11.62
N ASP A 137 -22.39 -6.98 12.01
CA ASP A 137 -23.30 -8.07 11.62
C ASP A 137 -23.52 -8.12 10.10
N LYS A 138 -23.51 -6.96 9.42
CA LYS A 138 -23.63 -6.84 7.97
C LYS A 138 -22.34 -7.29 7.27
N LEU A 139 -21.18 -6.90 7.80
CA LEU A 139 -19.88 -7.39 7.30
C LEU A 139 -19.76 -8.90 7.46
N LEU A 140 -20.22 -9.47 8.57
CA LEU A 140 -20.24 -10.91 8.78
C LEU A 140 -21.18 -11.65 7.83
N SER A 141 -22.36 -11.07 7.54
CA SER A 141 -23.25 -11.57 6.49
C SER A 141 -22.54 -11.61 5.14
N TRP A 142 -21.88 -10.50 4.77
CA TRP A 142 -21.16 -10.40 3.50
C TRP A 142 -19.98 -11.38 3.42
N ASN A 143 -19.20 -11.51 4.49
CA ASN A 143 -18.13 -12.50 4.56
C ASN A 143 -18.68 -13.94 4.38
N ARG A 144 -19.81 -14.28 5.03
CA ARG A 144 -20.45 -15.61 4.89
C ARG A 144 -21.04 -15.84 3.51
N TRP A 145 -21.37 -14.80 2.75
CA TRP A 145 -21.91 -14.90 1.39
C TRP A 145 -20.89 -15.37 0.36
N TRP A 146 -19.62 -14.93 0.43
CA TRP A 146 -18.61 -15.25 -0.60
C TRP A 146 -18.47 -16.76 -0.89
N PRO A 147 -18.29 -17.66 0.10
CA PRO A 147 -18.19 -19.10 -0.18
C PRO A 147 -19.49 -19.71 -0.70
N GLN A 148 -20.64 -19.08 -0.46
CA GLN A 148 -21.93 -19.58 -0.94
C GLN A 148 -22.15 -19.22 -2.41
N ALA A 149 -21.67 -18.04 -2.81
CA ALA A 149 -21.97 -17.46 -4.11
C ALA A 149 -20.82 -17.53 -5.12
N ARG A 150 -19.57 -17.72 -4.66
CA ARG A 150 -18.36 -17.55 -5.47
C ARG A 150 -17.35 -18.70 -5.35
N GLU A 151 -17.72 -19.77 -4.66
CA GLU A 151 -16.84 -20.93 -4.50
C GLU A 151 -16.95 -21.89 -5.69
N GLN A 152 -15.80 -22.34 -6.18
CA GLN A 152 -15.70 -23.50 -7.06
C GLN A 152 -14.34 -24.19 -6.89
N GLN A 153 -14.35 -25.52 -6.85
CA GLN A 153 -13.13 -26.35 -6.77
C GLN A 153 -12.21 -26.02 -5.56
N GLY A 154 -12.79 -25.53 -4.47
CA GLY A 154 -12.13 -25.05 -3.26
C GLY A 154 -11.57 -23.62 -3.36
N PHE A 155 -11.72 -22.95 -4.51
CA PHE A 155 -11.23 -21.59 -4.73
C PHE A 155 -12.40 -20.59 -4.73
N LEU A 156 -12.08 -19.29 -4.69
CA LEU A 156 -13.04 -18.24 -4.98
C LEU A 156 -12.79 -17.65 -6.37
N SER A 157 -13.89 -17.31 -7.04
CA SER A 157 -13.87 -16.75 -8.38
C SER A 157 -14.90 -15.64 -8.51
N TRP A 158 -14.57 -14.58 -9.24
CA TRP A 158 -15.50 -13.50 -9.54
C TRP A 158 -16.71 -14.00 -10.35
N GLY A 159 -17.87 -13.38 -10.14
CA GLY A 159 -19.13 -13.84 -10.71
C GLY A 159 -20.20 -12.77 -10.84
N SER A 160 -21.36 -13.17 -11.34
CA SER A 160 -22.54 -12.31 -11.45
C SER A 160 -23.79 -13.18 -11.47
N ASN A 161 -24.68 -13.00 -10.49
CA ASN A 161 -25.88 -13.80 -10.34
C ASN A 161 -26.99 -13.34 -11.32
N PRO A 162 -27.89 -14.23 -11.74
CA PRO A 162 -29.06 -13.83 -12.50
C PRO A 162 -30.01 -12.99 -11.63
N THR A 163 -30.38 -11.81 -12.11
CA THR A 163 -31.39 -10.95 -11.47
C THR A 163 -32.07 -10.07 -12.50
N GLU A 164 -33.31 -9.66 -12.21
CA GLU A 164 -34.04 -8.64 -12.96
C GLU A 164 -33.80 -7.23 -12.38
N LEU A 165 -33.24 -7.14 -11.16
CA LEU A 165 -33.01 -5.89 -10.44
C LEU A 165 -31.64 -5.29 -10.82
N MET A 166 -31.58 -4.70 -12.02
CA MET A 166 -30.38 -4.07 -12.53
C MET A 166 -30.32 -2.58 -12.18
N ILE A 167 -29.13 -2.10 -11.81
CA ILE A 167 -28.91 -0.69 -11.45
C ILE A 167 -29.03 0.25 -12.66
N THR A 168 -28.65 -0.26 -13.85
CA THR A 168 -28.70 0.44 -15.13
C THR A 168 -29.76 -0.20 -16.04
N PRO A 169 -30.69 0.57 -16.62
CA PRO A 169 -31.64 0.04 -17.59
C PRO A 169 -30.94 -0.62 -18.79
N GLY A 170 -31.32 -1.86 -19.11
CA GLY A 170 -30.79 -2.61 -20.25
C GLY A 170 -29.51 -3.41 -19.98
N GLU A 171 -28.89 -3.21 -18.82
CA GLU A 171 -27.81 -4.08 -18.34
C GLU A 171 -28.36 -5.49 -18.01
N LYS A 172 -27.49 -6.50 -18.02
CA LYS A 172 -27.84 -7.88 -17.67
C LYS A 172 -26.82 -8.45 -16.71
N GLY A 173 -27.28 -9.02 -15.59
CA GLY A 173 -26.48 -9.90 -14.74
C GLY A 173 -26.24 -11.26 -15.41
N ASN A 174 -25.49 -12.14 -14.73
CA ASN A 174 -25.06 -13.43 -15.26
C ASN A 174 -24.29 -13.33 -16.58
N THR A 175 -23.33 -12.39 -16.63
CA THR A 175 -22.45 -12.21 -17.78
C THR A 175 -20.99 -12.13 -17.35
N LYS A 176 -20.08 -12.49 -18.28
CA LYS A 176 -18.63 -12.31 -18.12
C LYS A 176 -18.29 -10.87 -17.76
N HIS A 177 -18.91 -9.90 -18.45
CA HIS A 177 -18.65 -8.49 -18.20
C HIS A 177 -19.05 -8.09 -16.77
N SER A 178 -20.24 -8.46 -16.32
CA SER A 178 -20.67 -8.20 -14.94
C SER A 178 -19.76 -8.86 -13.90
N ALA A 179 -19.24 -10.06 -14.16
CA ALA A 179 -18.25 -10.69 -13.28
C ALA A 179 -16.92 -9.91 -13.25
N MET A 180 -16.48 -9.35 -14.37
CA MET A 180 -15.31 -8.46 -14.41
C MET A 180 -15.58 -7.16 -13.63
N LEU A 181 -16.79 -6.59 -13.71
CA LEU A 181 -17.18 -5.43 -12.89
C LEU A 181 -17.18 -5.74 -11.39
N GLU A 182 -17.49 -6.99 -10.99
CA GLU A 182 -17.39 -7.43 -9.59
C GLU A 182 -15.95 -7.41 -9.08
N SER A 183 -14.95 -7.67 -9.93
CA SER A 183 -13.55 -7.55 -9.51
C SER A 183 -13.11 -6.09 -9.31
N GLY A 184 -13.82 -5.13 -9.92
CA GLY A 184 -13.39 -3.74 -10.04
C GLY A 184 -12.35 -3.50 -11.14
N LEU A 185 -11.94 -4.54 -11.88
CA LEU A 185 -10.90 -4.51 -12.90
C LEU A 185 -11.51 -4.70 -14.33
N ASP A 186 -12.44 -3.82 -14.68
CA ASP A 186 -13.43 -3.96 -15.76
C ASP A 186 -12.94 -4.44 -17.14
N ASN A 187 -11.72 -4.06 -17.55
CA ASN A 187 -11.11 -4.42 -18.84
C ASN A 187 -9.71 -5.05 -18.69
N SER A 188 -9.41 -5.56 -17.50
CA SER A 188 -8.09 -6.14 -17.20
C SER A 188 -7.80 -7.36 -18.07
N PRO A 189 -6.57 -7.48 -18.61
CA PRO A 189 -6.15 -8.65 -19.37
C PRO A 189 -6.22 -9.96 -18.57
N LEU A 190 -6.22 -9.90 -17.24
CA LEU A 190 -6.39 -11.08 -16.36
C LEU A 190 -7.61 -11.93 -16.72
N PHE A 191 -8.63 -11.32 -17.34
CA PHE A 191 -9.88 -11.99 -17.67
C PHE A 191 -10.07 -12.22 -19.17
N ASP A 192 -9.13 -11.85 -20.04
CA ASP A 192 -9.33 -11.92 -21.50
C ASP A 192 -9.62 -13.37 -21.94
N GLU A 193 -8.81 -14.33 -21.48
CA GLU A 193 -8.95 -15.77 -21.76
C GLU A 193 -9.94 -16.48 -20.85
N ALA A 194 -10.25 -15.91 -19.68
CA ALA A 194 -11.10 -16.55 -18.68
C ALA A 194 -12.51 -16.85 -19.23
N GLN A 195 -12.95 -18.10 -19.12
CA GLN A 195 -14.29 -18.51 -19.54
C GLN A 195 -15.32 -18.17 -18.45
N PHE A 196 -16.49 -17.68 -18.83
CA PHE A 196 -17.62 -17.51 -17.91
C PHE A 196 -18.61 -18.65 -18.07
N ASP A 197 -19.01 -19.27 -16.96
CA ASP A 197 -20.00 -20.34 -16.93
C ASP A 197 -21.35 -19.77 -16.48
N THR A 198 -22.31 -19.73 -17.41
CA THR A 198 -23.65 -19.19 -17.15
C THR A 198 -24.53 -20.07 -16.25
N THR A 199 -24.08 -21.29 -15.94
CA THR A 199 -24.76 -22.24 -15.03
C THR A 199 -24.27 -22.05 -13.60
N THR A 200 -22.96 -21.91 -13.40
CA THR A 200 -22.40 -21.64 -12.06
C THR A 200 -22.36 -20.15 -11.74
N HIS A 201 -22.51 -19.29 -12.74
CA HIS A 201 -22.49 -17.82 -12.64
C HIS A 201 -21.10 -17.23 -12.34
N LEU A 202 -20.03 -17.99 -12.61
CA LEU A 202 -18.65 -17.66 -12.26
C LEU A 202 -17.72 -17.61 -13.48
N LEU A 203 -16.69 -16.78 -13.39
CA LEU A 203 -15.49 -16.97 -14.20
C LEU A 203 -14.81 -18.28 -13.77
N ARG A 204 -14.41 -19.14 -14.70
CA ARG A 204 -13.62 -20.36 -14.44
C ARG A 204 -12.17 -20.03 -14.16
N LEU A 205 -11.94 -19.24 -13.12
CA LEU A 205 -10.63 -18.71 -12.76
C LEU A 205 -10.51 -18.70 -11.23
N ALA A 206 -9.54 -19.41 -10.66
CA ALA A 206 -9.19 -19.22 -9.26
C ALA A 206 -8.38 -17.92 -9.14
N SER A 207 -9.02 -16.89 -8.60
CA SER A 207 -8.48 -15.52 -8.64
C SER A 207 -7.66 -15.24 -7.37
N VAL A 208 -6.36 -15.00 -7.55
CA VAL A 208 -5.40 -14.70 -6.48
C VAL A 208 -5.84 -13.48 -5.68
N ASP A 209 -6.38 -12.46 -6.35
CA ASP A 209 -6.91 -11.26 -5.70
C ASP A 209 -8.06 -11.58 -4.75
N LEU A 210 -9.15 -12.18 -5.25
CA LEU A 210 -10.35 -12.41 -4.47
C LEU A 210 -10.06 -13.28 -3.25
N ILE A 211 -9.32 -14.36 -3.44
CA ILE A 211 -8.96 -15.26 -2.34
C ILE A 211 -8.10 -14.52 -1.31
N SER A 212 -7.13 -13.73 -1.76
CA SER A 212 -6.27 -12.95 -0.87
C SER A 212 -7.05 -11.90 -0.07
N LEU A 213 -7.92 -11.14 -0.73
CA LEU A 213 -8.77 -10.14 -0.10
C LEU A 213 -9.76 -10.79 0.87
N TYR A 214 -10.31 -11.95 0.51
CA TYR A 214 -11.22 -12.67 1.38
C TYR A 214 -10.54 -13.20 2.66
N ILE A 215 -9.30 -13.68 2.55
CA ILE A 215 -8.49 -14.07 3.71
C ILE A 215 -8.19 -12.86 4.59
N ALA A 216 -7.83 -11.72 3.99
CA ALA A 216 -7.65 -10.48 4.72
C ALA A 216 -8.95 -10.06 5.43
N ASP A 217 -10.09 -10.09 4.75
CA ASP A 217 -11.40 -9.80 5.34
C ASP A 217 -11.71 -10.73 6.53
N CYS A 218 -11.46 -12.03 6.41
CA CYS A 218 -11.61 -12.97 7.52
C CYS A 218 -10.75 -12.59 8.74
N LYS A 219 -9.48 -12.23 8.52
CA LYS A 219 -8.55 -11.85 9.60
C LYS A 219 -8.97 -10.56 10.28
N GLU A 220 -9.30 -9.54 9.49
CA GLU A 220 -9.70 -8.24 10.01
C GLU A 220 -11.06 -8.31 10.71
N LEU A 221 -12.03 -9.05 10.14
CA LEU A 221 -13.32 -9.24 10.79
C LEU A 221 -13.20 -10.06 12.08
N ALA A 222 -12.29 -11.03 12.16
CA ALA A 222 -12.01 -11.76 13.38
C ALA A 222 -11.42 -10.83 14.46
N TYR A 223 -10.56 -9.88 14.07
CA TYR A 223 -10.10 -8.84 14.99
C TYR A 223 -11.29 -8.01 15.52
N LEU A 224 -12.16 -7.52 14.63
CA LEU A 224 -13.33 -6.74 15.03
C LEU A 224 -14.28 -7.53 15.95
N ALA A 225 -14.43 -8.83 15.69
CA ALA A 225 -15.21 -9.76 16.50
C ALA A 225 -14.65 -9.86 17.93
N ALA A 226 -13.32 -9.96 18.06
CA ALA A 226 -12.65 -10.04 19.34
C ALA A 226 -12.85 -8.75 20.16
N GLU A 227 -12.78 -7.57 19.53
CA GLU A 227 -13.08 -6.30 20.18
C GLU A 227 -14.53 -6.20 20.69
N LEU A 228 -15.46 -6.85 19.99
CA LEU A 228 -16.87 -6.95 20.38
C LEU A 228 -17.17 -8.12 21.34
N GLY A 229 -16.17 -8.97 21.66
CA GLY A 229 -16.34 -10.13 22.53
C GLY A 229 -17.07 -11.33 21.88
N ARG A 230 -17.15 -11.38 20.55
CA ARG A 230 -17.86 -12.42 19.77
C ARG A 230 -16.96 -13.62 19.48
N LYS A 231 -16.73 -14.45 20.50
CA LYS A 231 -15.72 -15.54 20.46
C LYS A 231 -16.01 -16.60 19.41
N GLU A 232 -17.28 -16.95 19.19
CA GLU A 232 -17.69 -17.95 18.20
C GLU A 232 -17.35 -17.46 16.78
N ASP A 233 -17.66 -16.20 16.48
CA ASP A 233 -17.36 -15.59 15.19
C ASP A 233 -15.83 -15.52 14.94
N VAL A 234 -15.02 -15.23 15.97
CA VAL A 234 -13.54 -15.29 15.88
C VAL A 234 -13.08 -16.67 15.39
N GLN A 235 -13.57 -17.75 16.02
CA GLN A 235 -13.15 -19.11 15.67
C GLN A 235 -13.60 -19.49 14.26
N GLU A 236 -14.83 -19.12 13.88
CA GLU A 236 -15.36 -19.34 12.53
C GLU A 236 -14.49 -18.66 11.47
N LEU A 237 -14.21 -17.36 11.64
CA LEU A 237 -13.49 -16.55 10.67
C LEU A 237 -12.03 -16.99 10.54
N LEU A 238 -11.34 -17.28 11.64
CA LEU A 238 -9.96 -17.77 11.60
C LEU A 238 -9.86 -19.14 10.91
N LYS A 239 -10.77 -20.07 11.23
CA LYS A 239 -10.83 -21.38 10.57
C LYS A 239 -11.09 -21.24 9.06
N ARG A 240 -11.99 -20.33 8.69
CA ARG A 240 -12.30 -20.05 7.28
C ARG A 240 -11.10 -19.45 6.54
N GLY A 241 -10.44 -18.45 7.13
CA GLY A 241 -9.24 -17.84 6.57
C GLY A 241 -8.10 -18.85 6.41
N GLU A 242 -7.91 -19.77 7.36
CA GLU A 242 -6.90 -20.85 7.25
C GLU A 242 -7.20 -21.81 6.09
N ALA A 243 -8.47 -22.18 5.90
CA ALA A 243 -8.87 -23.08 4.81
C ALA A 243 -8.56 -22.47 3.44
N TYR A 244 -8.94 -21.20 3.22
CA TYR A 244 -8.61 -20.49 1.98
C TYR A 244 -7.11 -20.18 1.86
N GLY A 245 -6.40 -19.98 2.98
CA GLY A 245 -4.94 -19.83 2.97
C GLY A 245 -4.22 -21.06 2.41
N LYS A 246 -4.68 -22.27 2.74
CA LYS A 246 -4.15 -23.52 2.16
C LYS A 246 -4.40 -23.59 0.65
N LYS A 247 -5.59 -23.18 0.20
CA LYS A 247 -5.96 -23.13 -1.22
C LYS A 247 -5.16 -22.07 -1.98
N LEU A 248 -5.00 -20.87 -1.43
CA LEU A 248 -4.17 -19.82 -2.03
C LEU A 248 -2.71 -20.27 -2.21
N GLN A 249 -2.20 -21.09 -1.30
CA GLN A 249 -0.84 -21.63 -1.42
C GLN A 249 -0.66 -22.57 -2.63
N GLU A 250 -1.73 -23.21 -3.11
CA GLU A 250 -1.69 -23.98 -4.36
C GLU A 250 -1.49 -23.11 -5.60
N LEU A 251 -1.75 -21.79 -5.49
CA LEU A 251 -1.57 -20.82 -6.58
C LEU A 251 -0.15 -20.25 -6.66
N TRP A 252 0.75 -20.69 -5.77
CA TRP A 252 2.16 -20.33 -5.85
C TRP A 252 2.85 -21.07 -6.99
N ASP A 253 3.39 -20.32 -7.95
CA ASP A 253 4.22 -20.86 -9.01
C ASP A 253 5.70 -20.75 -8.63
N GLU A 254 6.28 -21.87 -8.16
CA GLU A 254 7.69 -21.94 -7.76
C GLU A 254 8.65 -21.56 -8.88
N GLN A 255 8.29 -21.84 -10.14
CA GLN A 255 9.14 -21.57 -11.29
C GLN A 255 9.26 -20.07 -11.55
N THR A 256 8.15 -19.34 -11.49
CA THR A 256 8.14 -17.90 -11.75
C THR A 256 8.41 -17.07 -10.50
N GLY A 257 8.15 -17.58 -9.30
CA GLY A 257 8.40 -16.87 -8.04
C GLY A 257 7.28 -15.93 -7.61
N ILE A 258 6.06 -16.20 -8.06
CA ILE A 258 4.87 -15.41 -7.72
C ILE A 258 3.59 -16.26 -7.70
N PHE A 259 2.57 -15.79 -6.98
CA PHE A 259 1.24 -16.37 -7.04
C PHE A 259 0.54 -15.97 -8.34
N ARG A 260 -0.09 -16.92 -9.03
CA ARG A 260 -0.72 -16.70 -10.34
C ARG A 260 -2.15 -17.20 -10.34
N ASP A 261 -3.02 -16.49 -11.06
CA ASP A 261 -4.38 -16.96 -11.28
C ASP A 261 -4.34 -18.29 -12.04
N LEU A 262 -5.24 -19.21 -11.70
CA LEU A 262 -5.31 -20.53 -12.31
C LEU A 262 -6.60 -20.64 -13.13
N ASP A 263 -6.48 -20.91 -14.42
CA ASP A 263 -7.63 -21.24 -15.26
C ASP A 263 -8.16 -22.61 -14.81
N LEU A 264 -9.40 -22.63 -14.34
CA LEU A 264 -10.03 -23.83 -13.77
C LEU A 264 -10.59 -24.78 -14.84
N ALA A 265 -10.63 -24.36 -16.10
CA ALA A 265 -10.99 -25.21 -17.22
C ALA A 265 -9.76 -25.97 -17.77
N THR A 266 -8.59 -25.33 -17.81
CA THR A 266 -7.37 -25.93 -18.36
C THR A 266 -6.42 -26.47 -17.29
N GLY A 267 -6.47 -25.93 -16.06
CA GLY A 267 -5.50 -26.21 -15.00
C GLY A 267 -4.15 -25.51 -15.21
N GLU A 268 -4.09 -24.51 -16.10
CA GLU A 268 -2.87 -23.75 -16.40
C GLU A 268 -2.85 -22.39 -15.68
N PHE A 269 -1.66 -21.96 -15.25
CA PHE A 269 -1.49 -20.63 -14.68
C PHE A 269 -1.59 -19.53 -15.75
N SER A 270 -2.37 -18.49 -15.47
CA SER A 270 -2.48 -17.29 -16.31
C SER A 270 -1.12 -16.64 -16.51
N THR A 271 -0.81 -16.28 -17.75
CA THR A 271 0.45 -15.59 -18.11
C THR A 271 0.42 -14.09 -17.82
N HIS A 272 -0.76 -13.54 -17.55
CA HIS A 272 -0.95 -12.15 -17.17
C HIS A 272 -0.51 -11.93 -15.72
N LEU A 273 0.30 -10.89 -15.50
CA LEU A 273 0.74 -10.48 -14.16
C LEU A 273 0.28 -9.05 -13.89
N ALA A 274 -0.40 -8.85 -12.77
CA ALA A 274 -0.93 -7.58 -12.30
C ALA A 274 -0.54 -7.34 -10.82
N PRO A 275 -0.73 -6.12 -10.28
CA PRO A 275 -0.50 -5.85 -8.86
C PRO A 275 -1.28 -6.77 -7.91
N THR A 276 -2.41 -7.34 -8.36
CA THR A 276 -3.19 -8.35 -7.65
C THR A 276 -2.40 -9.58 -7.26
N ASN A 277 -1.37 -9.96 -8.02
CA ASN A 277 -0.49 -11.08 -7.71
C ASN A 277 0.36 -10.84 -6.44
N PHE A 278 0.43 -9.60 -5.93
CA PHE A 278 1.04 -9.27 -4.64
C PHE A 278 0.08 -9.32 -3.45
N TYR A 279 -1.24 -9.48 -3.68
CA TYR A 279 -2.24 -9.52 -2.59
C TYR A 279 -2.07 -10.71 -1.61
N PRO A 280 -1.41 -11.83 -1.93
CA PRO A 280 -1.05 -12.85 -0.93
C PRO A 280 -0.17 -12.30 0.21
N LEU A 281 0.52 -11.18 -0.01
CA LEU A 281 1.20 -10.44 1.06
C LEU A 281 0.19 -9.79 2.02
N LEU A 282 -0.83 -9.12 1.49
CA LEU A 282 -1.91 -8.55 2.30
C LEU A 282 -2.65 -9.63 3.08
N ALA A 283 -2.91 -10.77 2.44
CA ALA A 283 -3.50 -11.93 3.08
C ALA A 283 -2.61 -12.55 4.17
N GLY A 284 -1.31 -12.22 4.21
CA GLY A 284 -0.33 -12.84 5.12
C GLY A 284 -0.19 -14.35 4.90
N VAL A 285 -0.26 -14.80 3.64
CA VAL A 285 -0.16 -16.23 3.28
C VAL A 285 1.22 -16.58 2.72
N ALA A 286 1.85 -15.68 1.99
CA ALA A 286 3.20 -15.90 1.48
C ALA A 286 4.18 -16.16 2.64
N THR A 287 5.14 -17.06 2.44
CA THR A 287 6.27 -17.16 3.38
C THR A 287 7.18 -15.93 3.25
N PRO A 288 8.04 -15.63 4.25
CA PRO A 288 9.03 -14.56 4.11
C PRO A 288 9.92 -14.71 2.87
N GLU A 289 10.29 -15.93 2.51
CA GLU A 289 11.09 -16.24 1.31
C GLU A 289 10.28 -15.97 0.04
N GLN A 290 9.02 -16.40 -0.02
CA GLN A 290 8.14 -16.10 -1.15
C GLN A 290 7.94 -14.58 -1.31
N ALA A 291 7.72 -13.86 -0.21
CA ALA A 291 7.58 -12.41 -0.23
C ALA A 291 8.84 -11.70 -0.76
N GLN A 292 10.03 -12.18 -0.37
CA GLN A 292 11.30 -11.69 -0.92
C GLN A 292 11.43 -11.98 -2.42
N ARG A 293 11.06 -13.18 -2.88
CA ARG A 293 11.06 -13.53 -4.31
C ARG A 293 10.11 -12.65 -5.10
N MET A 294 8.87 -12.50 -4.65
CA MET A 294 7.87 -11.63 -5.27
C MET A 294 8.40 -10.20 -5.44
N VAL A 295 8.99 -9.62 -4.40
CA VAL A 295 9.55 -8.27 -4.48
C VAL A 295 10.76 -8.21 -5.41
N LYS A 296 11.75 -9.09 -5.22
CA LYS A 296 13.02 -9.03 -5.92
C LYS A 296 12.90 -9.37 -7.41
N GLU A 297 12.10 -10.38 -7.74
CA GLU A 297 11.98 -10.93 -9.10
C GLU A 297 10.92 -10.19 -9.93
N HIS A 298 9.90 -9.60 -9.29
CA HIS A 298 8.77 -8.95 -9.98
C HIS A 298 8.58 -7.47 -9.64
N LEU A 299 8.37 -7.12 -8.37
CA LEU A 299 8.07 -5.72 -7.99
C LEU A 299 9.20 -4.75 -8.39
N MET A 300 10.44 -5.18 -8.16
CA MET A 300 11.67 -4.43 -8.45
C MET A 300 12.19 -4.63 -9.88
N ASN A 301 11.47 -5.39 -10.70
CA ASN A 301 11.88 -5.69 -12.07
C ASN A 301 11.41 -4.59 -13.04
N PRO A 302 12.34 -3.88 -13.74
CA PRO A 302 12.01 -2.76 -14.62
C PRO A 302 11.24 -3.18 -15.88
N GLN A 303 11.24 -4.48 -16.21
CA GLN A 303 10.45 -5.03 -17.30
C GLN A 303 9.05 -5.45 -16.85
N GLU A 304 8.72 -5.33 -15.56
CA GLU A 304 7.43 -5.71 -15.02
C GLU A 304 6.79 -4.53 -14.30
N PHE A 305 7.02 -4.37 -13.00
CA PHE A 305 6.31 -3.35 -12.21
C PHE A 305 7.16 -2.15 -11.82
N TYR A 306 8.49 -2.28 -11.79
CA TYR A 306 9.37 -1.19 -11.41
C TYR A 306 9.41 -0.09 -12.48
N GLY A 307 9.45 1.16 -12.04
CA GLY A 307 9.55 2.32 -12.91
C GLY A 307 9.47 3.64 -12.13
N GLU A 308 9.46 4.75 -12.88
CA GLU A 308 9.23 6.07 -12.29
C GLU A 308 7.81 6.18 -11.71
N TRP A 309 6.83 5.66 -12.44
CA TRP A 309 5.42 5.62 -12.02
C TRP A 309 5.02 4.17 -11.78
N MET A 310 4.91 3.82 -10.50
CA MET A 310 4.53 2.50 -10.01
C MET A 310 3.14 2.58 -9.38
N LEU A 311 2.30 1.54 -9.42
CA LEU A 311 2.45 0.26 -10.12
C LEU A 311 1.52 0.26 -11.35
N PRO A 312 1.98 -0.13 -12.55
CA PRO A 312 1.07 -0.32 -13.67
C PRO A 312 0.07 -1.46 -13.34
N SER A 313 -1.18 -1.32 -13.79
CA SER A 313 -2.26 -2.30 -13.55
C SER A 313 -2.01 -3.67 -14.17
N ILE A 314 -1.06 -3.74 -15.11
CA ILE A 314 -0.54 -4.97 -15.70
C ILE A 314 0.97 -4.82 -15.90
N SER A 315 1.70 -5.92 -15.85
CA SER A 315 3.14 -5.98 -16.07
C SER A 315 3.54 -5.33 -17.39
N ARG A 316 4.68 -4.60 -17.42
CA ARG A 316 5.22 -3.98 -18.63
C ARG A 316 5.56 -4.98 -19.75
N ARG A 317 5.71 -6.26 -19.42
CA ARG A 317 5.89 -7.37 -20.39
C ARG A 317 4.59 -7.83 -21.05
N ASP A 318 3.45 -7.48 -20.46
CA ASP A 318 2.16 -7.91 -20.96
C ASP A 318 1.87 -7.31 -22.34
N PRO A 319 1.37 -8.08 -23.32
CA PRO A 319 1.01 -7.55 -24.63
C PRO A 319 0.03 -6.38 -24.58
N ALA A 320 -0.85 -6.32 -23.57
CA ALA A 320 -1.83 -5.26 -23.39
C ALA A 320 -1.26 -4.01 -22.71
N PHE A 321 -0.05 -4.05 -22.15
CA PHE A 321 0.54 -2.92 -21.42
C PHE A 321 0.58 -1.63 -22.27
N GLY A 322 0.90 -1.77 -23.56
CA GLY A 322 1.02 -0.67 -24.49
C GLY A 322 -0.30 0.08 -24.75
N ASP A 323 -1.45 -0.54 -24.46
CA ASP A 323 -2.76 0.10 -24.60
C ASP A 323 -2.88 1.33 -23.71
N ASN A 324 -2.25 1.27 -22.52
CA ASN A 324 -2.22 2.32 -21.50
C ASN A 324 -3.61 2.94 -21.26
N SER A 325 -4.62 2.07 -21.26
CA SER A 325 -6.04 2.40 -21.20
C SER A 325 -6.69 1.65 -20.05
N TYR A 326 -7.18 2.41 -19.06
CA TYR A 326 -7.87 1.89 -17.89
C TYR A 326 -7.06 0.78 -17.16
N TRP A 327 -7.56 -0.46 -17.01
CA TRP A 327 -6.85 -1.57 -16.37
C TRP A 327 -5.81 -2.29 -17.27
N ARG A 328 -5.50 -1.73 -18.44
CA ARG A 328 -4.52 -2.27 -19.40
C ARG A 328 -3.27 -1.38 -19.44
N GLY A 329 -2.62 -1.22 -18.29
CA GLY A 329 -1.29 -0.58 -18.18
C GLY A 329 -1.23 0.73 -17.40
N ARG A 330 -2.35 1.37 -17.03
CA ARG A 330 -2.34 2.60 -16.21
C ARG A 330 -2.07 2.31 -14.74
N VAL A 331 -1.62 3.30 -13.96
CA VAL A 331 -1.44 3.22 -12.50
C VAL A 331 -2.74 3.57 -11.79
N TRP A 332 -3.09 2.76 -10.79
CA TRP A 332 -4.32 2.88 -10.01
C TRP A 332 -4.00 2.98 -8.52
N ALA A 333 -4.47 4.06 -7.90
CA ALA A 333 -4.30 4.33 -6.48
C ALA A 333 -4.78 3.18 -5.56
N PRO A 334 -5.94 2.52 -5.78
CA PRO A 334 -6.37 1.41 -4.92
C PRO A 334 -5.41 0.20 -4.99
N MET A 335 -4.85 -0.12 -6.17
CA MET A 335 -3.88 -1.21 -6.30
C MET A 335 -2.59 -0.89 -5.54
N ASN A 336 -2.04 0.31 -5.70
CA ASN A 336 -0.87 0.76 -4.95
C ASN A 336 -1.11 0.65 -3.44
N PHE A 337 -2.30 1.06 -2.98
CA PHE A 337 -2.66 1.05 -1.57
C PHE A 337 -2.71 -0.38 -1.01
N LEU A 338 -3.38 -1.31 -1.69
CA LEU A 338 -3.50 -2.70 -1.25
C LEU A 338 -2.15 -3.44 -1.30
N VAL A 339 -1.33 -3.20 -2.34
CA VAL A 339 0.05 -3.74 -2.38
C VAL A 339 0.90 -3.15 -1.25
N TYR A 340 0.81 -1.84 -1.00
CA TYR A 340 1.52 -1.20 0.11
C TYR A 340 1.15 -1.82 1.46
N LEU A 341 -0.14 -1.99 1.75
CA LEU A 341 -0.59 -2.67 2.97
C LEU A 341 -0.06 -4.10 3.06
N GLY A 342 -0.01 -4.83 1.95
CA GLY A 342 0.59 -6.16 1.90
C GLY A 342 2.09 -6.16 2.18
N LEU A 343 2.84 -5.23 1.60
CA LEU A 343 4.27 -5.10 1.87
C LEU A 343 4.54 -4.85 3.35
N ARG A 344 3.69 -4.06 4.04
CA ARG A 344 3.81 -3.75 5.48
C ARG A 344 3.66 -4.97 6.39
N GLN A 345 3.08 -6.07 5.93
CA GLN A 345 2.97 -7.31 6.71
C GLN A 345 4.30 -8.08 6.79
N TYR A 346 5.31 -7.67 6.01
CA TYR A 346 6.61 -8.34 5.93
C TYR A 346 7.75 -7.36 6.17
N ASN A 347 8.94 -7.89 6.49
CA ASN A 347 10.15 -7.09 6.63
C ASN A 347 10.73 -6.71 5.25
N LEU A 348 10.04 -5.84 4.52
CA LEU A 348 10.38 -5.38 3.16
C LEU A 348 10.51 -3.84 3.07
N PRO A 349 11.32 -3.19 3.94
CA PRO A 349 11.32 -1.75 4.11
C PRO A 349 11.70 -0.97 2.84
N GLU A 350 12.59 -1.50 2.00
CA GLU A 350 12.98 -0.84 0.75
C GLU A 350 11.81 -0.76 -0.23
N ALA A 351 11.09 -1.86 -0.44
CA ALA A 351 9.95 -1.91 -1.35
C ALA A 351 8.76 -1.09 -0.83
N GLN A 352 8.47 -1.17 0.48
CA GLN A 352 7.46 -0.33 1.14
C GLN A 352 7.74 1.14 0.89
N ARG A 353 9.00 1.56 1.15
CA ARG A 353 9.40 2.95 1.04
C ARG A 353 9.39 3.45 -0.39
N LEU A 354 9.90 2.66 -1.32
CA LEU A 354 9.88 2.97 -2.74
C LEU A 354 8.45 3.20 -3.23
N LEU A 355 7.53 2.29 -2.94
CA LEU A 355 6.14 2.40 -3.40
C LEU A 355 5.46 3.65 -2.81
N ALA A 356 5.74 3.97 -1.55
CA ALA A 356 5.24 5.19 -0.92
C ALA A 356 5.80 6.46 -1.59
N ASP A 357 7.11 6.52 -1.81
CA ASP A 357 7.75 7.67 -2.45
C ASP A 357 7.27 7.86 -3.89
N ARG A 358 7.08 6.78 -4.66
CA ARG A 358 6.50 6.85 -6.01
C ARG A 358 5.04 7.28 -6.00
N SER A 359 4.25 6.81 -5.04
CA SER A 359 2.84 7.19 -4.91
C SER A 359 2.71 8.69 -4.57
N VAL A 360 3.51 9.19 -3.63
CA VAL A 360 3.57 10.62 -3.29
C VAL A 360 3.99 11.46 -4.49
N ALA A 361 5.04 11.05 -5.22
CA ALA A 361 5.48 11.78 -6.41
C ALA A 361 4.39 11.85 -7.49
N LEU A 362 3.61 10.78 -7.67
CA LEU A 362 2.55 10.70 -8.68
C LEU A 362 1.38 11.64 -8.37
N ILE A 363 0.87 11.62 -7.14
CA ILE A 363 -0.23 12.54 -6.75
C ILE A 363 0.24 14.00 -6.74
N GLU A 364 1.46 14.28 -6.28
CA GLU A 364 2.02 15.63 -6.27
C GLU A 364 2.23 16.18 -7.68
N LYS A 365 2.57 15.32 -8.64
CA LYS A 365 2.69 15.73 -10.04
C LYS A 365 1.38 16.30 -10.58
N GLY A 366 0.29 15.55 -10.46
CA GLY A 366 -1.04 16.01 -10.91
C GLY A 366 -1.51 17.27 -10.15
N TRP A 367 -1.26 17.30 -8.84
CA TRP A 367 -1.65 18.41 -7.99
C TRP A 367 -0.87 19.71 -8.31
N LEU A 368 0.44 19.63 -8.45
CA LEU A 368 1.28 20.81 -8.70
C LEU A 368 1.15 21.36 -10.12
N GLN A 369 0.80 20.52 -11.10
CA GLN A 369 0.63 20.95 -12.49
C GLN A 369 -0.74 21.58 -12.76
N GLY A 370 -1.80 21.07 -12.14
CA GLY A 370 -3.16 21.49 -12.47
C GLY A 370 -4.17 21.50 -11.33
N GLY A 371 -3.73 21.25 -10.09
CA GLY A 371 -4.63 21.11 -8.94
C GLY A 371 -5.60 19.94 -9.11
N ARG A 372 -5.13 18.82 -9.68
CA ARG A 372 -5.96 17.65 -10.02
C ARG A 372 -5.48 16.41 -9.30
N VAL A 373 -6.43 15.52 -9.01
CA VAL A 373 -6.18 14.19 -8.46
C VAL A 373 -7.01 13.22 -9.30
N PHE A 374 -6.30 12.46 -10.13
CA PHE A 374 -6.92 11.66 -11.17
C PHE A 374 -7.37 10.29 -10.67
N GLU A 375 -8.35 9.75 -11.39
CA GLU A 375 -8.82 8.38 -11.28
C GLU A 375 -7.68 7.38 -11.56
N ASN A 376 -6.97 7.56 -12.66
CA ASN A 376 -5.84 6.70 -13.05
C ASN A 376 -4.78 7.51 -13.81
N TYR A 377 -3.55 6.99 -13.85
CA TYR A 377 -2.41 7.72 -14.39
C TYR A 377 -1.66 6.88 -15.42
N ASN A 378 -1.19 7.49 -16.49
CA ASN A 378 -0.33 6.87 -17.46
C ASN A 378 0.93 6.33 -16.78
N SER A 379 1.23 5.04 -16.91
CA SER A 379 2.36 4.41 -16.19
C SER A 379 3.74 4.67 -16.78
N VAL A 380 3.81 5.44 -17.87
CA VAL A 380 5.04 5.89 -18.53
C VAL A 380 5.25 7.38 -18.30
N THR A 381 4.21 8.20 -18.52
CA THR A 381 4.32 9.65 -18.39
C THR A 381 3.90 10.16 -17.03
N GLY A 382 3.07 9.46 -16.26
CA GLY A 382 2.50 9.94 -15.00
C GLY A 382 1.39 10.99 -15.18
N GLU A 383 0.91 11.18 -16.40
CA GLU A 383 -0.20 12.09 -16.73
C GLU A 383 -1.55 11.41 -16.49
N GLY A 384 -2.57 12.17 -16.10
CA GLY A 384 -3.92 11.64 -15.88
C GLY A 384 -4.97 12.19 -16.84
N ASP A 385 -4.64 13.21 -17.63
CA ASP A 385 -5.54 13.88 -18.59
C ASP A 385 -5.19 13.61 -20.06
N ASP A 386 -4.30 12.64 -20.32
CA ASP A 386 -3.97 12.13 -21.65
C ASP A 386 -5.11 11.30 -22.26
N VAL A 387 -6.11 10.89 -21.47
CA VAL A 387 -7.27 10.08 -21.88
C VAL A 387 -8.57 10.60 -21.28
N ARG A 388 -9.72 10.19 -21.86
CA ARG A 388 -11.05 10.61 -21.39
C ARG A 388 -11.60 9.75 -20.24
N ASN A 389 -11.15 8.50 -20.14
CA ASN A 389 -11.56 7.53 -19.10
C ASN A 389 -10.65 7.63 -17.86
N SER A 390 -10.42 8.86 -17.43
CA SER A 390 -9.72 9.21 -16.21
C SER A 390 -10.33 10.50 -15.68
N ASP A 391 -11.20 10.39 -14.68
CA ASP A 391 -11.80 11.56 -14.06
C ASP A 391 -10.72 12.44 -13.39
N PRO A 392 -10.69 13.76 -13.64
CA PRO A 392 -9.64 14.65 -13.14
C PRO A 392 -9.71 14.97 -11.65
N PHE A 393 -10.78 14.56 -10.95
CA PHE A 393 -10.96 14.83 -9.53
C PHE A 393 -11.66 13.68 -8.79
N TYR A 394 -11.03 12.50 -8.83
CA TYR A 394 -11.58 11.24 -8.31
C TYR A 394 -11.05 10.90 -6.92
N SER A 395 -11.93 10.56 -5.98
CA SER A 395 -11.61 10.43 -4.55
C SER A 395 -10.51 9.42 -4.26
N TRP A 396 -10.55 8.20 -4.81
CA TRP A 396 -9.51 7.19 -4.55
C TRP A 396 -8.10 7.63 -4.95
N GLY A 397 -7.95 8.65 -5.81
CA GLY A 397 -6.64 9.14 -6.21
C GLY A 397 -5.86 9.67 -5.01
N GLY A 398 -6.58 10.13 -3.98
CA GLY A 398 -6.03 10.52 -2.69
C GLY A 398 -5.32 9.39 -1.93
N LEU A 399 -5.59 8.12 -2.24
CA LEU A 399 -4.91 6.98 -1.58
C LEU A 399 -3.40 7.04 -1.81
N LEU A 400 -2.94 7.58 -2.95
CA LEU A 400 -1.52 7.80 -3.21
C LEU A 400 -0.86 8.69 -2.15
N GLY A 401 -1.55 9.73 -1.71
CA GLY A 401 -1.10 10.59 -0.61
C GLY A 401 -1.19 9.89 0.75
N LEU A 402 -2.26 9.12 0.97
CA LEU A 402 -2.45 8.34 2.20
C LEU A 402 -1.31 7.34 2.42
N ILE A 403 -0.85 6.65 1.37
CA ILE A 403 0.30 5.73 1.45
C ILE A 403 1.51 6.44 2.06
N GLY A 404 1.85 7.63 1.56
CA GLY A 404 2.92 8.45 2.13
C GLY A 404 2.67 8.83 3.59
N LEU A 405 1.45 9.26 3.93
CA LEU A 405 1.13 9.59 5.32
C LEU A 405 1.28 8.39 6.26
N MET A 406 0.91 7.19 5.82
CA MET A 406 1.10 5.96 6.59
C MET A 406 2.58 5.62 6.77
N GLU A 407 3.36 5.66 5.70
CA GLU A 407 4.77 5.28 5.69
C GLU A 407 5.63 6.18 6.57
N TYR A 408 5.30 7.46 6.61
CA TYR A 408 6.06 8.48 7.32
C TYR A 408 5.50 8.81 8.71
N GLY A 409 4.64 7.95 9.27
CA GLY A 409 4.22 8.03 10.66
C GLY A 409 3.11 9.04 10.96
N TYR A 410 2.38 9.51 9.96
CA TYR A 410 1.24 10.43 10.14
C TYR A 410 -0.12 9.70 10.27
N TRP A 411 -0.14 8.38 10.11
CA TRP A 411 -1.36 7.58 10.26
C TRP A 411 -1.59 7.01 11.67
N PHE A 412 -0.51 6.71 12.39
CA PHE A 412 -0.58 6.28 13.80
C PHE A 412 0.22 7.25 14.64
N GLU A 413 -0.22 7.55 15.87
CA GLU A 413 0.70 8.16 16.84
C GLU A 413 1.86 7.19 17.06
N GLU A 414 3.04 7.46 16.48
CA GLU A 414 4.25 6.61 16.53
C GLU A 414 4.59 6.12 17.96
N LYS A 415 4.13 6.84 18.99
CA LYS A 415 4.34 6.50 20.40
C LYS A 415 3.72 5.17 20.85
N LYS A 416 2.74 4.60 20.12
CA LYS A 416 2.09 3.33 20.50
C LYS A 416 2.59 2.11 19.73
N TRP A 417 2.92 2.24 18.44
CA TRP A 417 3.28 1.08 17.62
C TRP A 417 4.65 0.47 17.94
N ARG A 418 5.70 1.28 18.18
CA ARG A 418 7.05 0.77 18.50
C ARG A 418 7.28 0.46 19.99
N LYS A 419 6.27 0.63 20.85
CA LYS A 419 6.42 0.41 22.31
C LYS A 419 5.80 -0.89 22.82
N GLU A 420 5.06 -1.62 21.98
CA GLU A 420 4.40 -2.86 22.37
C GLU A 420 5.15 -4.13 21.91
N GLU A 421 6.41 -4.02 21.47
CA GLU A 421 7.29 -5.19 21.23
C GLU A 421 7.83 -5.84 22.52
N ASN A 422 7.41 -5.39 23.71
CA ASN A 422 7.83 -5.96 25.00
C ASN A 422 6.68 -6.41 25.92
N ASP A 423 5.44 -6.48 25.43
CA ASP A 423 4.31 -7.01 26.23
C ASP A 423 3.84 -8.35 25.65
N THR A 424 4.72 -9.35 25.76
CA THR A 424 4.48 -10.74 25.32
C THR A 424 3.40 -11.45 26.15
N GLU A 425 2.96 -10.92 27.28
CA GLU A 425 2.04 -11.63 28.19
C GLU A 425 0.54 -11.52 27.85
N LYS A 426 0.11 -10.67 26.90
CA LYS A 426 -1.33 -10.51 26.58
C LYS A 426 -1.82 -11.18 25.30
N CYS A 427 -0.92 -11.62 24.42
CA CYS A 427 -1.25 -12.37 23.20
C CYS A 427 -0.97 -13.88 23.29
N ASP A 428 -0.44 -14.37 24.41
CA ASP A 428 -0.06 -15.78 24.59
C ASP A 428 -1.24 -16.78 24.64
N ASN A 429 -2.48 -16.29 24.68
CA ASN A 429 -3.67 -17.14 24.63
C ASN A 429 -4.29 -17.30 23.23
N PHE A 430 -3.67 -16.75 22.17
CA PHE A 430 -4.23 -16.80 20.80
C PHE A 430 -3.27 -17.35 19.72
N THR A 431 -2.18 -18.03 20.09
CA THR A 431 -1.27 -18.65 19.12
C THR A 431 -1.29 -20.18 19.16
N GLY A 432 -2.17 -20.78 18.36
CA GLY A 432 -2.11 -22.19 17.96
C GLY A 432 -1.12 -22.48 16.82
N MET A 433 -0.47 -21.46 16.26
CA MET A 433 0.62 -21.62 15.28
C MET A 433 1.87 -20.91 15.80
N LYS A 434 2.76 -21.69 16.41
CA LYS A 434 4.13 -21.26 16.72
C LYS A 434 4.94 -21.18 15.43
N THR A 435 5.00 -20.02 14.80
CA THR A 435 6.18 -19.68 13.98
C THR A 435 7.28 -19.31 14.97
N LYS A 436 8.28 -20.19 15.14
CA LYS A 436 9.41 -19.97 16.04
C LYS A 436 10.18 -18.72 15.57
N TYR A 437 10.01 -17.60 16.25
CA TYR A 437 11.00 -16.52 16.20
C TYR A 437 12.26 -16.99 16.94
N TYR A 438 13.40 -16.92 16.26
CA TYR A 438 14.70 -17.33 16.78
C TYR A 438 15.10 -16.44 17.96
N GLN A 439 15.43 -17.06 19.10
CA GLN A 439 16.29 -16.46 20.11
C GLN A 439 17.73 -16.46 19.55
N PHE A 440 18.37 -15.30 19.52
CA PHE A 440 19.80 -15.21 19.25
C PHE A 440 20.56 -15.86 20.41
N ILE A 441 21.39 -16.87 20.08
CA ILE A 441 22.43 -17.39 20.97
C ILE A 441 23.61 -16.43 20.86
N GLU A 442 23.98 -15.76 21.95
CA GLU A 442 25.21 -14.97 22.01
C GLU A 442 26.44 -15.91 21.94
N PRO A 443 27.43 -15.67 21.05
CA PRO A 443 28.65 -16.47 21.04
C PRO A 443 29.55 -16.07 22.22
N GLU A 444 30.12 -17.07 22.90
CA GLU A 444 31.15 -16.87 23.93
C GLU A 444 32.39 -16.16 23.34
N PRO A 445 33.07 -15.29 24.10
CA PRO A 445 34.24 -14.57 23.62
C PRO A 445 35.43 -15.50 23.33
N PRO A 446 36.22 -15.23 22.28
CA PRO A 446 37.38 -16.04 21.93
C PRO A 446 38.47 -15.96 22.99
N LYS A 447 39.11 -17.10 23.27
CA LYS A 447 40.28 -17.20 24.16
C LYS A 447 41.50 -16.60 23.46
N ALA A 448 42.33 -15.88 24.22
CA ALA A 448 43.50 -15.17 23.70
C ALA A 448 44.51 -16.14 23.05
N GLY A 449 44.78 -15.97 21.75
CA GLY A 449 45.91 -16.64 21.06
C GLY A 449 45.69 -17.15 19.63
N GLU A 450 44.49 -17.07 19.05
CA GLU A 450 44.24 -17.56 17.68
C GLU A 450 44.12 -16.44 16.63
N PRO A 451 44.53 -16.67 15.36
CA PRO A 451 44.52 -15.66 14.32
C PRO A 451 43.09 -15.33 13.85
N LEU A 452 42.79 -14.03 13.75
CA LEU A 452 41.50 -13.50 13.31
C LEU A 452 41.23 -13.82 11.84
N THR A 453 40.16 -14.58 11.57
CA THR A 453 39.53 -14.69 10.24
C THR A 453 38.47 -13.59 10.07
N PRO A 454 38.24 -13.08 8.84
CA PRO A 454 37.32 -11.96 8.63
C PRO A 454 35.88 -12.48 8.64
N TYR A 455 35.18 -12.29 9.76
CA TYR A 455 33.72 -12.38 9.82
C TYR A 455 33.08 -11.00 9.86
N ALA A 456 31.99 -10.92 9.09
CA ALA A 456 31.06 -9.81 8.96
C ALA A 456 30.62 -9.25 10.32
N VAL A 457 30.66 -7.92 10.45
CA VAL A 457 30.13 -7.22 11.62
C VAL A 457 28.75 -6.67 11.28
N GLY A 458 27.74 -7.30 11.86
CA GLY A 458 26.41 -6.73 12.09
C GLY A 458 26.31 -6.16 13.51
N SER A 459 25.65 -4.99 13.58
CA SER A 459 24.86 -4.36 14.67
C SER A 459 25.49 -3.92 16.01
N SER A 460 25.42 -2.61 16.29
CA SER A 460 24.55 -2.01 17.35
C SER A 460 24.55 -0.46 17.24
N MET A 461 23.37 0.14 17.04
CA MET A 461 22.54 0.93 17.97
C MET A 461 22.81 2.44 18.09
N ALA A 462 21.71 3.19 17.87
CA ALA A 462 21.33 4.55 18.26
C ALA A 462 22.06 5.75 17.59
N ILE A 463 21.29 6.70 17.05
CA ILE A 463 21.08 8.04 17.68
C ILE A 463 20.14 8.94 16.83
N ARG A 464 19.38 9.73 17.59
CA ARG A 464 18.35 10.72 17.29
C ARG A 464 18.74 11.82 16.30
N SER A 465 17.70 12.53 15.85
CA SER A 465 17.75 13.86 15.26
C SER A 465 18.51 14.86 16.15
N LEU A 466 19.36 15.67 15.53
CA LEU A 466 19.82 16.95 16.08
C LEU A 466 19.89 17.98 14.95
N THR A 467 19.09 19.03 15.10
CA THR A 467 19.14 20.28 14.35
C THR A 467 20.29 21.14 14.90
N ARG A 468 21.19 21.54 14.00
CA ARG A 468 22.19 22.64 14.06
C ARG A 468 22.83 23.02 15.41
N ARG A 469 24.17 22.89 15.40
CA ARG A 469 25.26 23.46 16.24
C ARG A 469 25.77 22.55 17.37
N ASN A 470 27.06 22.21 17.24
CA ASN A 470 27.94 21.37 18.07
C ASN A 470 27.83 19.85 17.87
N VAL A 471 28.73 19.32 17.04
CA VAL A 471 29.07 17.89 16.97
C VAL A 471 30.04 17.58 18.11
N ALA A 472 29.65 16.69 19.02
CA ALA A 472 30.42 16.35 20.23
C ALA A 472 31.19 15.02 20.16
N ASP A 473 30.95 14.19 19.14
CA ASP A 473 31.61 12.89 18.96
C ASP A 473 31.63 12.47 17.47
N VAL A 474 32.72 11.85 17.01
CA VAL A 474 32.95 11.34 15.65
C VAL A 474 31.85 10.38 15.20
N LYS A 475 31.28 9.60 16.13
CA LYS A 475 30.16 8.67 15.82
C LYS A 475 28.87 9.36 15.37
N SER A 476 28.73 10.66 15.57
CA SER A 476 27.53 11.43 15.19
C SER A 476 27.58 12.05 13.78
N LEU A 477 28.68 11.83 13.05
CA LEU A 477 28.80 12.24 11.65
C LEU A 477 27.87 11.42 10.77
N ARG A 478 26.78 12.05 10.30
CA ARG A 478 25.86 11.46 9.32
C ARG A 478 26.65 11.00 8.08
N HIS A 479 26.29 9.83 7.57
CA HIS A 479 26.76 9.16 6.34
C HIS A 479 27.84 8.09 6.55
N GLY A 480 27.50 7.00 7.25
CA GLY A 480 28.08 5.67 7.02
C GLY A 480 29.59 5.58 6.74
N MET A 481 30.42 6.33 7.46
CA MET A 481 31.88 6.25 7.38
C MET A 481 32.43 5.51 8.60
N ASP A 482 33.53 4.79 8.42
CA ASP A 482 34.22 4.13 9.53
C ASP A 482 34.85 5.19 10.46
N ALA A 483 34.59 5.09 11.77
CA ALA A 483 35.02 6.08 12.75
C ALA A 483 36.55 6.21 12.85
N LYS A 484 37.29 5.12 12.61
CA LYS A 484 38.75 5.08 12.65
C LYS A 484 39.35 5.77 11.43
N ALA A 485 38.72 5.65 10.26
CA ALA A 485 39.12 6.38 9.07
C ALA A 485 38.93 7.89 9.22
N VAL A 486 37.84 8.32 9.86
CA VAL A 486 37.59 9.74 10.16
C VAL A 486 38.66 10.33 11.08
N GLU A 487 39.06 9.61 12.13
CA GLU A 487 40.12 10.06 13.04
C GLU A 487 41.48 10.21 12.33
N VAL A 488 41.82 9.29 11.43
CA VAL A 488 43.07 9.35 10.64
C VAL A 488 43.09 10.58 9.73
N VAL A 489 41.98 10.88 9.05
CA VAL A 489 41.87 12.05 8.16
C VAL A 489 41.92 13.35 8.96
N MET A 490 41.21 13.42 10.09
CA MET A 490 41.25 14.60 10.95
C MET A 490 42.66 14.87 11.48
N GLY A 491 43.39 13.83 11.88
CA GLY A 491 44.78 13.97 12.34
C GLY A 491 45.75 14.37 11.24
N ALA A 492 45.56 13.88 10.02
CA ALA A 492 46.43 14.20 8.88
C ALA A 492 46.33 15.66 8.41
N PHE A 493 45.18 16.30 8.63
CA PHE A 493 44.89 17.67 8.18
C PHE A 493 44.70 18.67 9.34
N ASP A 494 44.96 18.25 10.57
CA ASP A 494 44.78 19.03 11.80
C ASP A 494 43.37 19.67 11.90
N LEU A 495 42.34 18.88 11.60
CA LEU A 495 40.95 19.33 11.57
C LEU A 495 40.25 19.06 12.89
N THR A 496 39.42 20.01 13.32
CA THR A 496 38.47 19.78 14.41
C THR A 496 37.28 18.93 13.94
N GLN A 497 36.60 18.25 14.88
CA GLN A 497 35.41 17.44 14.57
C GLN A 497 34.32 18.26 13.85
N GLN A 498 34.14 19.53 14.24
CA GLN A 498 33.18 20.42 13.61
C GLN A 498 33.58 20.79 12.17
N GLN A 499 34.87 21.01 11.90
CA GLN A 499 35.37 21.26 10.53
C GLN A 499 35.23 20.03 9.63
N MET A 500 35.45 18.83 10.18
CA MET A 500 35.24 17.57 9.46
C MET A 500 33.74 17.38 9.13
N ALA A 501 32.86 17.65 10.10
CA ALA A 501 31.41 17.61 9.90
C ALA A 501 30.94 18.59 8.83
N ASP A 502 31.39 19.83 8.89
CA ASP A 502 31.00 20.87 7.93
C ASP A 502 31.50 20.54 6.51
N THR A 503 32.67 19.90 6.39
CA THR A 503 33.23 19.47 5.10
C THR A 503 32.42 18.32 4.49
N LEU A 504 32.07 17.29 5.29
CA LEU A 504 31.23 16.17 4.85
C LEU A 504 29.77 16.57 4.60
N HIS A 505 29.28 17.63 5.26
CA HIS A 505 27.91 18.14 5.09
C HIS A 505 27.74 19.03 3.84
N THR A 506 28.76 19.14 2.99
CA THR A 506 28.66 19.82 1.71
C THR A 506 27.73 19.02 0.79
N ASN A 507 26.43 19.31 0.87
CA ASN A 507 25.36 18.66 0.12
C ASN A 507 25.74 18.42 -1.35
N ALA A 508 25.34 17.28 -1.94
CA ALA A 508 25.50 16.98 -3.36
C ALA A 508 25.02 18.13 -4.29
N LYS A 509 24.10 18.96 -3.80
CA LYS A 509 23.61 20.19 -4.45
C LYS A 509 24.69 21.29 -4.59
N THR A 510 25.59 21.43 -3.62
CA THR A 510 26.71 22.39 -3.59
C THR A 510 27.85 21.93 -4.51
N LEU A 511 28.20 20.63 -4.49
CA LEU A 511 29.16 20.05 -5.44
C LEU A 511 28.67 20.15 -6.89
N ARG A 512 27.39 19.83 -7.15
CA ARG A 512 26.77 20.04 -8.48
C ARG A 512 26.75 21.50 -8.89
N LYS A 513 26.58 22.43 -7.95
CA LYS A 513 26.64 23.88 -8.22
C LYS A 513 28.05 24.33 -8.61
N HIS A 514 29.09 23.89 -7.89
CA HIS A 514 30.49 24.20 -8.23
C HIS A 514 30.92 23.63 -9.58
N LEU A 515 30.53 22.38 -9.88
CA LEU A 515 30.78 21.74 -11.18
C LEU A 515 30.12 22.50 -12.34
N LYS A 516 28.90 23.02 -12.11
CA LYS A 516 28.13 23.76 -13.11
C LYS A 516 28.64 25.20 -13.29
N GLU A 517 29.15 25.82 -12.24
CA GLU A 517 29.57 27.24 -12.23
C GLU A 517 31.10 27.44 -12.39
N ARG A 518 31.90 26.36 -12.46
CA ARG A 518 33.39 26.38 -12.52
C ARG A 518 34.04 27.31 -11.48
N SER A 519 33.39 27.49 -10.33
CA SER A 519 33.92 28.31 -9.25
C SER A 519 34.99 27.52 -8.48
N PRO A 520 36.12 28.14 -8.08
CA PRO A 520 37.17 27.45 -7.36
C PRO A 520 36.62 26.80 -6.10
N VAL A 521 36.92 25.51 -5.93
CA VAL A 521 36.64 24.78 -4.70
C VAL A 521 37.63 25.25 -3.65
N ASP A 522 37.21 25.36 -2.40
CA ASP A 522 38.09 25.70 -1.28
C ASP A 522 39.33 24.77 -1.32
N PRO A 523 40.57 25.30 -1.30
CA PRO A 523 41.79 24.48 -1.35
C PRO A 523 41.85 23.38 -0.29
N LEU A 524 41.22 23.62 0.87
CA LEU A 524 41.12 22.64 1.95
C LEU A 524 40.21 21.47 1.55
N GLN A 525 39.10 21.74 0.85
CA GLN A 525 38.17 20.73 0.36
C GLN A 525 38.78 19.89 -0.76
N GLY A 526 39.52 20.51 -1.68
CA GLY A 526 40.25 19.79 -2.73
C GLY A 526 41.31 18.84 -2.17
N SER A 527 42.06 19.30 -1.17
CA SER A 527 43.08 18.49 -0.49
C SER A 527 42.47 17.30 0.28
N LEU A 528 41.29 17.50 0.89
CA LEU A 528 40.58 16.44 1.62
C LEU A 528 40.05 15.33 0.72
N VAL A 529 39.48 15.70 -0.43
CA VAL A 529 38.98 14.73 -1.43
C VAL A 529 40.14 13.89 -1.98
N MET A 530 41.28 14.52 -2.26
CA MET A 530 42.46 13.81 -2.74
C MET A 530 43.03 12.83 -1.71
N ALA A 531 43.02 13.18 -0.41
CA ALA A 531 43.48 12.27 0.63
C ALA A 531 42.51 11.13 0.93
N LEU A 532 41.19 11.38 0.87
CA LEU A 532 40.19 10.31 0.94
C LEU A 532 40.33 9.33 -0.24
N ALA A 533 40.62 9.85 -1.44
CA ALA A 533 40.93 9.04 -2.61
C ALA A 533 42.24 8.24 -2.47
N GLU A 534 43.28 8.82 -1.84
CA GLU A 534 44.55 8.15 -1.61
C GLU A 534 44.45 7.03 -0.55
N LEU A 535 43.67 7.25 0.51
CA LEU A 535 43.33 6.22 1.50
C LEU A 535 42.51 5.07 0.88
N PHE A 536 41.58 5.41 -0.03
CA PHE A 536 40.84 4.43 -0.81
C PHE A 536 41.76 3.59 -1.72
N GLN A 537 42.71 4.22 -2.42
CA GLN A 537 43.70 3.50 -3.25
C GLN A 537 44.61 2.58 -2.43
N LYS A 538 44.83 2.90 -1.15
CA LYS A 538 45.59 2.08 -0.20
C LYS A 538 44.76 0.97 0.45
N GLY A 539 43.50 0.78 0.03
CA GLY A 539 42.63 -0.32 0.47
C GLY A 539 41.96 -0.08 1.82
N VAL A 540 41.93 1.16 2.31
CA VAL A 540 41.21 1.51 3.54
C VAL A 540 39.73 1.69 3.19
N GLU A 541 38.83 0.92 3.82
CA GLU A 541 37.39 1.07 3.62
C GLU A 541 36.88 2.31 4.38
N VAL A 542 36.73 3.42 3.65
CA VAL A 542 36.35 4.71 4.24
C VAL A 542 34.83 4.95 4.20
N PHE A 543 34.07 4.27 3.32
CA PHE A 543 32.62 4.48 3.13
C PHE A 543 31.85 3.15 3.07
N LEU A 544 30.71 3.07 3.77
CA LEU A 544 29.78 1.93 3.76
C LEU A 544 29.09 1.71 2.40
N TYR A 545 29.13 2.70 1.50
CA TYR A 545 28.52 2.65 0.16
C TYR A 545 29.56 2.98 -0.92
N LYS A 546 30.39 1.99 -1.24
CA LYS A 546 31.53 2.09 -2.17
C LYS A 546 31.19 2.67 -3.55
N ASP A 547 30.04 2.28 -4.11
CA ASP A 547 29.68 2.60 -5.50
C ASP A 547 29.10 4.01 -5.66
N ALA A 548 28.54 4.59 -4.60
CA ALA A 548 27.96 5.95 -4.63
C ALA A 548 29.02 7.05 -4.48
N PHE A 549 30.19 6.74 -3.93
CA PHE A 549 31.32 7.68 -3.84
C PHE A 549 32.17 7.70 -5.11
N LEU A 550 32.18 6.60 -5.88
CA LEU A 550 32.93 6.50 -7.13
C LEU A 550 32.27 7.26 -8.30
N GLN A 551 30.95 7.47 -8.24
CA GLN A 551 30.21 8.35 -9.15
C GLN A 551 30.35 9.82 -8.76
#